data_AF-A0A0Q6N330-F1
#
_entry.id   AF-A0A0Q6N330-F1
#
_cell.length_a   1.000
_cell.length_b   1.000
_cell.length_c   1.000
_cell.angle_alpha   90.00
_cell.angle_beta   90.00
_cell.angle_gamma   90.00
#
_symmetry.space_group_name_H-M   'P 1'
#
loop_
_entity.id
_entity.type
_entity.pdbx_description
1 polymer ?
#
loop_
_entity_poly.entity_id
_entity_poly.type
_entity_poly.pdbx_seq_one_letter_code
_entity_poly.pdbx_strand_id
1 'polypeptide(L)'
;MTTTVRSSLFAAALFAASSFLLLPGASFAQAQAPEPGSAARAQQERATCDGVQQDRAACLREAGAARQEAARNGLTSVGPGRADANAMARCREQPAADRADCEARLQGGARTSTEGSVMGGGIIRETVTPLPPQPVTPTR
;
A
#
# COMPACT_ATOMS: atom_id res chain seq x y z
N MET A 1 -36.64 44.65 -32.17
CA MET A 1 -36.20 45.74 -33.09
C MET A 1 -34.68 45.80 -33.01
N THR A 2 -33.85 44.92 -33.61
CA THR A 2 -33.77 44.29 -34.96
C THR A 2 -33.36 45.21 -36.11
N THR A 3 -32.05 45.26 -36.38
CA THR A 3 -31.43 45.61 -37.70
C THR A 3 -30.04 44.93 -37.77
N THR A 4 -29.92 43.65 -38.13
CA THR A 4 -29.53 43.11 -39.47
C THR A 4 -28.15 43.50 -40.03
N VAL A 5 -27.14 42.70 -39.67
CA VAL A 5 -26.15 42.00 -40.53
C VAL A 5 -25.87 42.54 -41.95
N ARG A 6 -24.58 42.69 -42.29
CA ARG A 6 -24.00 42.27 -43.59
C ARG A 6 -22.58 41.69 -43.44
N SER A 7 -22.40 40.45 -43.89
CA SER A 7 -21.08 39.84 -44.21
C SER A 7 -20.43 40.63 -45.37
N SER A 8 -19.12 40.63 -45.62
CA SER A 8 -18.20 39.50 -45.95
C SER A 8 -16.76 40.05 -46.15
N LEU A 9 -15.66 39.37 -46.53
CA LEU A 9 -15.32 38.01 -47.04
C LEU A 9 -13.92 37.57 -46.46
N PHE A 10 -13.39 36.44 -46.95
CA PHE A 10 -11.99 35.93 -47.04
C PHE A 10 -10.80 36.88 -46.72
N ALA A 11 -9.65 36.42 -46.19
CA ALA A 11 -8.94 35.18 -46.52
C ALA A 11 -7.96 34.72 -45.40
N ALA A 12 -7.54 33.45 -45.46
CA ALA A 12 -6.59 32.85 -44.51
C ALA A 12 -5.12 33.11 -44.90
N ALA A 13 -4.27 33.34 -43.89
CA ALA A 13 -2.82 33.18 -44.00
C ALA A 13 -2.28 32.62 -42.67
N LEU A 14 -1.74 31.40 -42.72
CA LEU A 14 -0.92 30.84 -41.65
C LEU A 14 0.40 31.61 -41.56
N PHE A 15 0.91 31.89 -40.35
CA PHE A 15 2.29 31.60 -39.97
C PHE A 15 2.46 31.71 -38.45
N ALA A 16 3.40 30.95 -37.89
CA ALA A 16 3.54 30.74 -36.46
C ALA A 16 4.18 31.93 -35.72
N ALA A 17 3.66 32.24 -34.53
CA ALA A 17 4.34 33.05 -33.53
C ALA A 17 4.17 32.39 -32.14
N SER A 18 5.24 31.81 -31.63
CA SER A 18 5.27 31.05 -30.38
C SER A 18 5.22 31.97 -29.16
N SER A 19 4.08 32.01 -28.47
CA SER A 19 3.84 32.93 -27.34
C SER A 19 3.61 32.20 -26.01
N PHE A 20 4.72 31.79 -25.40
CA PHE A 20 5.02 31.97 -23.98
C PHE A 20 3.88 31.82 -22.95
N LEU A 21 3.60 30.59 -22.51
CA LEU A 21 3.08 30.29 -21.17
C LEU A 21 3.87 29.14 -20.54
N LEU A 22 5.09 29.46 -20.10
CA LEU A 22 5.80 28.63 -19.13
C LEU A 22 5.08 28.77 -17.78
N LEU A 23 4.16 27.84 -17.48
CA LEU A 23 3.68 27.67 -16.11
C LEU A 23 4.89 27.34 -15.23
N PRO A 24 5.15 28.10 -14.14
CA PRO A 24 6.11 27.67 -13.14
C PRO A 24 5.68 26.29 -12.64
N GLY A 25 6.61 25.34 -12.58
CA GLY A 25 6.31 23.98 -12.14
C GLY A 25 5.60 24.02 -10.79
N ALA A 26 4.37 23.50 -10.75
CA ALA A 26 3.67 23.31 -9.50
C ALA A 26 4.47 22.30 -8.68
N SER A 27 5.27 22.79 -7.73
CA SER A 27 5.92 21.97 -6.73
C SER A 27 4.83 21.22 -5.99
N PHE A 28 4.63 19.94 -6.34
CA PHE A 28 3.79 19.04 -5.58
C PHE A 28 4.42 18.91 -4.20
N ALA A 29 3.93 19.71 -3.26
CA ALA A 29 4.31 19.64 -1.86
C ALA A 29 3.87 18.27 -1.35
N GLN A 30 4.79 17.31 -1.37
CA GLN A 30 4.55 16.00 -0.79
C GLN A 30 4.29 16.22 0.69
N ALA A 31 3.05 15.97 1.12
CA ALA A 31 2.65 16.11 2.50
C ALA A 31 3.51 15.16 3.35
N GLN A 32 4.51 15.72 4.03
CA GLN A 32 5.41 14.97 4.89
C GLN A 32 4.57 14.37 6.01
N ALA A 33 4.64 13.05 6.19
CA ALA A 33 3.94 12.39 7.27
C ALA A 33 4.46 12.97 8.61
N PRO A 34 3.59 13.41 9.53
CA PRO A 34 4.05 14.11 10.72
C PRO A 34 4.93 13.20 11.59
N GLU A 35 6.01 13.79 12.08
CA GLU A 35 7.08 13.12 12.84
C GLU A 35 6.53 12.24 13.98
N PRO A 36 7.15 11.08 14.28
CA PRO A 36 6.79 10.25 15.42
C PRO A 36 6.71 11.05 16.72
N GLY A 37 5.63 10.88 17.49
CA GLY A 37 5.43 11.56 18.77
C GLY A 37 5.02 13.03 18.68
N SER A 38 5.03 13.64 17.49
CA SER A 38 4.58 15.02 17.28
C SER A 38 3.10 15.21 17.66
N ALA A 39 2.73 16.44 18.05
CA ALA A 39 1.36 16.77 18.43
C ALA A 39 0.36 16.55 17.27
N ALA A 40 0.77 16.90 16.04
CA ALA A 40 -0.04 16.68 14.84
C ALA A 40 -0.32 15.19 14.59
N ARG A 41 0.71 14.35 14.69
CA ARG A 41 0.57 12.89 14.57
C ARG A 41 -0.34 12.32 15.67
N ALA A 42 -0.15 12.75 16.91
CA ALA A 42 -0.98 12.29 18.04
C ALA A 42 -2.46 12.73 17.91
N GLN A 43 -2.74 13.87 17.28
CA GLN A 43 -4.12 14.28 16.94
C GLN A 43 -4.71 13.39 15.85
N GLN A 44 -3.95 13.10 14.80
CA GLN A 44 -4.36 12.23 13.69
C GLN A 44 -4.67 10.79 14.16
N GLU A 45 -3.79 10.19 14.97
CA GLU A 45 -3.96 8.84 15.53
C GLU A 45 -5.21 8.75 16.43
N ARG A 46 -5.50 9.81 17.22
CA ARG A 46 -6.72 9.88 18.02
C ARG A 46 -7.99 10.05 17.18
N ALA A 47 -7.94 10.85 16.11
CA ALA A 47 -9.08 11.03 15.21
C ALA A 47 -9.47 9.73 14.49
N THR A 48 -8.50 8.82 14.26
CA THR A 48 -8.79 7.48 13.72
C THR A 48 -9.66 6.64 14.66
N CYS A 49 -9.64 6.89 15.98
CA CYS A 49 -10.42 6.10 16.95
C CYS A 49 -11.95 6.29 16.88
N ASP A 50 -12.44 7.28 16.13
CA ASP A 50 -13.87 7.54 15.97
C ASP A 50 -14.53 6.76 14.81
N GLY A 51 -13.75 5.99 14.03
CA GLY A 51 -14.23 5.29 12.82
C GLY A 51 -13.74 3.85 12.66
N VAL A 52 -13.43 3.16 13.75
CA VAL A 52 -12.78 1.84 13.77
C VAL A 52 -13.64 0.77 14.44
N GLN A 53 -13.54 -0.47 13.96
CA GLN A 53 -14.27 -1.65 14.46
C GLN A 53 -13.66 -2.23 15.76
N GLN A 54 -13.22 -1.37 16.68
CA GLN A 54 -12.56 -1.73 17.94
C GLN A 54 -13.01 -0.82 19.10
N ASP A 55 -12.81 -1.24 20.35
CA ASP A 55 -13.14 -0.42 21.51
C ASP A 55 -12.40 0.93 21.45
N ARG A 56 -13.18 2.02 21.45
CA ARG A 56 -12.67 3.39 21.39
C ARG A 56 -11.77 3.71 22.57
N ALA A 57 -12.08 3.20 23.76
CA ALA A 57 -11.25 3.44 24.94
C ALA A 57 -9.89 2.73 24.82
N ALA A 58 -9.86 1.50 24.30
CA ALA A 58 -8.62 0.80 23.93
C ALA A 58 -7.83 1.57 22.87
N CYS A 59 -8.47 1.97 21.76
CA CYS A 59 -7.80 2.74 20.71
C CYS A 59 -7.10 4.00 21.24
N LEU A 60 -7.78 4.75 22.13
CA LEU A 60 -7.20 5.95 22.76
C LEU A 60 -6.05 5.63 23.75
N ARG A 61 -6.07 4.47 24.41
CA ARG A 61 -4.93 3.98 25.22
C ARG A 61 -3.75 3.62 24.34
N GLU A 62 -3.96 2.87 23.26
CA GLU A 62 -2.89 2.46 22.33
C GLU A 62 -2.25 3.66 21.63
N ALA A 63 -3.05 4.64 21.16
CA ALA A 63 -2.52 5.91 20.64
C ALA A 63 -1.75 6.70 21.71
N GLY A 64 -2.16 6.60 22.98
CA GLY A 64 -1.43 7.16 24.12
C GLY A 64 -0.09 6.46 24.37
N ALA A 65 -0.04 5.13 24.26
CA ALA A 65 1.17 4.33 24.40
C ALA A 65 2.15 4.56 23.24
N ALA A 66 1.66 4.54 22.00
CA ALA A 66 2.46 4.84 20.80
C ALA A 66 3.14 6.22 20.89
N ARG A 67 2.44 7.24 21.38
CA ARG A 67 3.03 8.57 21.63
C ARG A 67 4.12 8.54 22.71
N GLN A 68 3.94 7.77 23.78
CA GLN A 68 4.94 7.65 24.85
C GLN A 68 6.21 6.95 24.36
N GLU A 69 6.07 5.86 23.59
CA GLU A 69 7.21 5.17 22.99
C GLU A 69 7.90 6.02 21.92
N ALA A 70 7.16 6.78 21.12
CA ALA A 70 7.75 7.73 20.18
C ALA A 70 8.57 8.81 20.90
N ALA A 71 8.07 9.36 22.01
CA ALA A 71 8.80 10.33 22.83
C ALA A 71 10.08 9.76 23.48
N ARG A 72 10.19 8.43 23.60
CA ARG A 72 11.39 7.71 24.05
C ARG A 72 12.28 7.21 22.92
N ASN A 73 11.94 7.51 21.66
CA ASN A 73 12.55 6.96 20.43
C ASN A 73 12.43 5.42 20.30
N GLY A 74 11.49 4.79 21.02
CA GLY A 74 11.19 3.36 20.94
C GLY A 74 10.26 2.98 19.77
N LEU A 75 9.47 3.93 19.26
CA LEU A 75 8.56 3.70 18.14
C LEU A 75 9.32 3.65 16.80
N THR A 76 9.89 2.47 16.49
CA THR A 76 10.61 2.21 15.24
C THR A 76 9.68 1.73 14.13
N SER A 77 9.96 2.12 12.89
CA SER A 77 9.37 1.50 11.71
C SER A 77 10.07 0.18 11.37
N VAL A 78 9.34 -0.76 10.76
CA VAL A 78 9.94 -1.98 10.20
C VAL A 78 10.81 -1.58 9.00
N GLY A 79 12.13 -1.65 9.18
CA GLY A 79 13.09 -1.34 8.11
C GLY A 79 12.90 -2.22 6.86
N PRO A 80 13.37 -1.76 5.68
CA PRO A 80 13.22 -2.48 4.43
C PRO A 80 13.76 -3.91 4.53
N GLY A 81 13.00 -4.88 4.01
CA GLY A 81 13.33 -6.31 4.06
C GLY A 81 13.20 -6.99 5.45
N ARG A 82 13.00 -6.26 6.56
CA ARG A 82 12.81 -6.91 7.88
C ARG A 82 11.49 -7.67 7.99
N ALA A 83 10.44 -7.21 7.33
CA ALA A 83 9.17 -7.94 7.25
C ALA A 83 9.36 -9.31 6.59
N ASP A 84 10.08 -9.34 5.46
CA ASP A 84 10.36 -10.56 4.70
C ASP A 84 11.33 -11.48 5.43
N ALA A 85 12.39 -10.94 6.04
CA ALA A 85 13.32 -11.70 6.87
C ALA A 85 12.61 -12.37 8.07
N ASN A 86 11.71 -11.65 8.75
CA ASN A 86 10.89 -12.20 9.82
C ASN A 86 9.88 -13.24 9.30
N ALA A 87 9.41 -13.11 8.05
CA ALA A 87 8.53 -14.08 7.42
C ALA A 87 9.29 -15.37 7.07
N MET A 88 10.48 -15.26 6.48
CA MET A 88 11.40 -16.39 6.25
C MET A 88 11.79 -17.09 7.55
N ALA A 89 12.05 -16.35 8.62
CA ALA A 89 12.35 -16.92 9.93
C ALA A 89 11.22 -17.85 10.42
N ARG A 90 9.94 -17.47 10.26
CA ARG A 90 8.80 -18.34 10.62
C ARG A 90 8.70 -19.62 9.78
N CYS A 91 9.21 -19.63 8.54
CA CYS A 91 9.26 -20.88 7.76
C CYS A 91 10.35 -21.83 8.23
N ARG A 92 11.45 -21.34 8.81
CA ARG A 92 12.54 -22.20 9.30
C ARG A 92 12.12 -23.07 10.49
N GLU A 93 11.13 -22.62 11.25
CA GLU A 93 10.51 -23.36 12.36
C GLU A 93 9.47 -24.40 11.92
N GLN A 94 9.16 -24.51 10.63
CA GLN A 94 8.24 -25.53 10.12
C GLN A 94 8.90 -26.92 10.11
N PRO A 95 8.10 -28.01 10.15
CA PRO A 95 8.61 -29.35 9.89
C PRO A 95 9.40 -29.41 8.58
N ALA A 96 10.41 -30.28 8.53
CA ALA A 96 11.33 -30.35 7.38
C ALA A 96 10.63 -30.64 6.03
N ALA A 97 9.48 -31.30 6.05
CA ALA A 97 8.64 -31.54 4.87
C ALA A 97 7.96 -30.25 4.36
N ASP A 98 7.51 -29.37 5.26
CA ASP A 98 6.67 -28.20 4.94
C ASP A 98 7.50 -26.92 4.69
N ARG A 99 8.75 -26.88 5.15
CA ARG A 99 9.60 -25.68 5.07
C ARG A 99 9.75 -25.15 3.64
N ALA A 100 10.00 -26.02 2.67
CA ALA A 100 10.22 -25.61 1.28
C ALA A 100 8.97 -24.95 0.68
N ASP A 101 7.79 -25.53 0.93
CA ASP A 101 6.51 -24.97 0.45
C ASP A 101 6.15 -23.67 1.19
N CYS A 102 6.49 -23.54 2.48
CA CYS A 102 6.34 -22.30 3.23
C CYS A 102 7.21 -21.18 2.64
N GLU A 103 8.49 -21.46 2.38
CA GLU A 103 9.43 -20.50 1.79
C GLU A 103 8.98 -20.07 0.39
N ALA A 104 8.58 -21.02 -0.47
CA ALA A 104 8.06 -20.74 -1.81
C ALA A 104 6.78 -19.87 -1.79
N ARG A 105 5.85 -20.14 -0.86
CA ARG A 105 4.61 -19.36 -0.70
C ARG A 105 4.86 -17.92 -0.27
N LEU A 106 5.86 -17.68 0.57
CA LEU A 106 6.24 -16.34 1.00
C LEU A 106 7.06 -15.59 -0.05
N GLN A 107 7.94 -16.27 -0.78
CA GLN A 107 8.67 -15.69 -1.92
C GLN A 107 7.70 -15.33 -3.07
N GLY A 108 6.63 -16.11 -3.25
CA GLY A 108 5.63 -15.90 -4.29
C GLY A 108 6.08 -16.45 -5.65
N GLY A 109 5.36 -16.08 -6.71
CA GLY A 109 5.64 -16.50 -8.08
C GLY A 109 4.38 -16.84 -8.87
N ALA A 110 4.56 -17.39 -10.07
CA ALA A 110 3.47 -17.59 -11.05
C ALA A 110 2.35 -18.57 -10.61
N ARG A 111 2.55 -19.34 -9.54
CA ARG A 111 1.53 -20.25 -8.96
C ARG A 111 1.04 -19.80 -7.58
N THR A 112 1.36 -18.58 -7.15
CA THR A 112 1.00 -18.06 -5.84
C THR A 112 0.00 -16.91 -5.98
N SER A 113 -1.22 -17.09 -5.47
CA SER A 113 -2.19 -16.00 -5.29
C SER A 113 -1.96 -15.28 -3.97
N THR A 114 -2.47 -14.06 -3.85
CA THR A 114 -2.41 -13.27 -2.61
C THR A 114 -3.68 -12.45 -2.48
N GLU A 115 -4.38 -12.60 -1.36
CA GLU A 115 -5.70 -12.04 -1.12
C GLU A 115 -5.81 -11.40 0.27
N GLY A 116 -6.79 -10.52 0.46
CA GLY A 116 -6.99 -9.79 1.71
C GLY A 116 -6.16 -8.50 1.82
N SER A 117 -6.13 -7.92 3.02
CA SER A 117 -5.36 -6.72 3.34
C SER A 117 -5.10 -6.62 4.84
N VAL A 118 -4.07 -5.85 5.23
CA VAL A 118 -3.75 -5.60 6.65
C VAL A 118 -4.94 -4.99 7.40
N MET A 119 -5.63 -4.01 6.79
CA MET A 119 -6.83 -3.41 7.38
C MET A 119 -8.04 -4.36 7.41
N GLY A 120 -8.11 -5.32 6.48
CA GLY A 120 -9.13 -6.37 6.43
C GLY A 120 -8.86 -7.56 7.36
N GLY A 121 -7.86 -7.49 8.24
CA GLY A 121 -7.55 -8.51 9.23
C GLY A 121 -6.49 -9.54 8.82
N GLY A 122 -5.96 -9.48 7.59
CA GLY A 122 -4.89 -10.39 7.16
C GLY A 122 -4.64 -10.43 5.66
N ILE A 123 -3.49 -11.00 5.29
CA ILE A 123 -3.14 -11.33 3.92
C ILE A 123 -2.97 -12.84 3.85
N ILE A 124 -3.77 -13.49 3.01
CA ILE A 124 -3.69 -14.93 2.72
C ILE A 124 -2.86 -15.13 1.46
N ARG A 125 -2.05 -16.19 1.44
CA ARG A 125 -1.28 -16.62 0.27
C ARG A 125 -1.53 -18.10 0.06
N GLU A 126 -1.83 -18.47 -1.18
CA GLU A 126 -2.02 -19.85 -1.58
C GLU A 126 -1.06 -20.15 -2.72
N THR A 127 -0.43 -21.33 -2.70
CA THR A 127 0.49 -21.78 -3.75
C THR A 127 0.08 -23.16 -4.22
N VAL A 128 -0.17 -23.30 -5.52
CA VAL A 128 -0.58 -24.58 -6.11
C VAL A 128 0.66 -25.36 -6.56
N THR A 129 1.00 -26.42 -5.83
CA THR A 129 2.08 -27.36 -6.18
C THR A 129 1.51 -28.58 -6.92
N PRO A 130 1.68 -28.71 -8.25
CA PRO A 130 1.21 -29.89 -8.97
C PRO A 130 2.08 -31.11 -8.62
N LEU A 131 1.44 -32.19 -8.16
CA LEU A 131 2.11 -33.46 -7.91
C LEU A 131 2.30 -34.25 -9.22
N PRO A 132 3.39 -35.05 -9.35
CA PRO A 132 3.54 -35.96 -10.47
C PRO A 132 2.42 -37.03 -10.48
N PRO A 133 2.05 -37.58 -11.65
CA PRO A 133 1.07 -38.66 -11.72
C PRO A 133 1.56 -39.88 -10.94
N GLN A 134 0.75 -40.34 -9.99
CA GLN A 134 1.06 -41.53 -9.19
C GLN A 134 0.87 -42.79 -10.05
N PRO A 135 1.83 -43.73 -10.06
CA PRO A 135 1.68 -44.96 -10.82
C PRO A 135 0.53 -45.80 -10.25
N VAL A 136 -0.44 -46.13 -11.10
CA VAL A 136 -1.54 -47.03 -10.74
C VAL A 136 -1.04 -48.48 -10.67
N THR A 137 -0.76 -48.95 -9.46
CA THR A 137 -0.47 -50.38 -9.21
C THR A 137 -1.79 -51.16 -9.26
N PRO A 138 -2.01 -52.07 -10.22
CA PRO A 138 -3.25 -52.85 -10.27
C PRO A 138 -3.30 -53.83 -9.10
N THR A 139 -4.38 -53.78 -8.32
CA THR A 139 -4.71 -54.82 -7.34
C THR A 139 -5.02 -56.13 -8.07
N ARG A 140 -4.25 -57.18 -7.76
CA ARG A 140 -4.53 -58.57 -8.15
C ARG A 140 -5.53 -59.19 -7.18
#